data_AF-A0A3M1YJS4-F1
#
_entry.id   AF-A0A3M1YJS4-F1
#
_cell.length_a   1.000
_cell.length_b   1.000
_cell.length_c   1.000
_cell.angle_alpha   90.00
_cell.angle_beta   90.00
_cell.angle_gamma   90.00
#
_symmetry.space_group_name_H-M   'P 1'
#
loop_
_entity.id
_entity.type
_entity.pdbx_description
1 polymer ?
#
loop_
_entity_poly.entity_id
_entity_poly.type
_entity_poly.pdbx_seq_one_letter_code
_entity_poly.pdbx_strand_id
1 'polypeptide(L)'
;MEKKLKMESLEKFVKQHREALDTAVPGLRVWAEIDKKLDAKKQRRLRWMPLKIAAAALVLLAVGALLGAQFNKNEAPPASLAAIAPEYEALEKQFNRQIEQKIQLLAGYHQDDYVREDLHRLDRVFQDLCRDLDSAPKGTRARIVRLMIENYEDRIRLLERVLEKVQSADPNHPSKPEEEASPINPQRHEVSL
;
A
#
# COMPACT_ATOMS: atom_id res chain seq x y z
N MET A 1 -13.53 65.73 -38.98
CA MET A 1 -14.89 66.34 -39.00
C MET A 1 -15.95 65.40 -39.61
N GLU A 2 -15.58 64.44 -40.47
CA GLU A 2 -16.52 63.54 -41.16
C GLU A 2 -17.35 62.59 -40.26
N LYS A 3 -16.83 62.16 -39.10
CA LYS A 3 -17.58 61.28 -38.18
C LYS A 3 -18.82 61.95 -37.59
N LYS A 4 -18.77 63.27 -37.38
CA LYS A 4 -19.88 64.05 -36.81
C LYS A 4 -21.04 64.17 -37.81
N LEU A 5 -20.74 64.39 -39.10
CA LEU A 5 -21.75 64.41 -40.17
C LEU A 5 -22.50 63.07 -40.32
N LYS A 6 -21.81 61.93 -40.19
CA LYS A 6 -22.45 60.60 -40.28
C LYS A 6 -23.39 60.33 -39.10
N MET A 7 -23.02 60.75 -37.89
CA MET A 7 -23.89 60.62 -36.72
C MET A 7 -25.14 61.50 -36.84
N GLU A 8 -25.00 62.74 -37.30
CA GLU A 8 -26.15 63.64 -37.52
C GLU A 8 -27.11 63.12 -38.60
N SER A 9 -26.58 62.45 -39.64
CA SER A 9 -27.39 61.79 -40.67
C SER A 9 -28.17 60.59 -40.14
N LEU A 10 -27.54 59.74 -39.34
CA LEU A 10 -28.21 58.60 -38.68
C LEU A 10 -29.23 59.07 -37.65
N GLU A 11 -28.90 60.10 -36.87
CA GLU A 11 -29.81 60.65 -35.86
C GLU A 11 -31.08 61.23 -36.50
N LYS A 12 -30.93 61.95 -37.63
CA LYS A 12 -32.08 62.45 -38.40
C LYS A 12 -32.92 61.30 -38.96
N PHE A 13 -32.28 60.29 -39.55
CA PHE A 13 -32.97 59.12 -40.10
C PHE A 13 -33.77 58.37 -39.03
N VAL A 14 -33.17 58.08 -37.88
CA VAL A 14 -33.83 57.37 -36.78
C VAL A 14 -34.97 58.19 -36.19
N LYS A 15 -34.80 59.51 -36.03
CA LYS A 15 -35.89 60.39 -35.56
C LYS A 15 -37.05 60.46 -36.55
N GLN A 16 -36.75 60.54 -37.85
CA GLN A 16 -37.76 60.67 -38.90
C GLN A 16 -38.57 59.38 -39.11
N HIS A 17 -37.98 58.22 -38.80
CA HIS A 17 -38.65 56.92 -38.90
C HIS A 17 -39.04 56.31 -37.56
N ARG A 18 -38.94 57.06 -36.45
CA ARG A 18 -39.16 56.55 -35.10
C ARG A 18 -40.53 55.92 -34.91
N GLU A 19 -41.58 56.57 -35.40
CA GLU A 19 -42.94 56.04 -35.32
C GLU A 19 -43.06 54.70 -36.06
N ALA A 20 -42.49 54.59 -37.26
CA ALA A 20 -42.47 53.35 -38.04
C ALA A 20 -41.61 52.24 -37.39
N LEU A 21 -40.60 52.60 -36.59
CA LEU A 21 -39.74 51.66 -35.85
C LEU A 21 -40.40 51.17 -34.55
N ASP A 22 -41.17 52.01 -33.86
CA ASP A 22 -41.81 51.71 -32.57
C ASP A 22 -43.23 51.12 -32.71
N THR A 23 -43.76 50.96 -33.93
CA THR A 23 -45.14 50.50 -34.18
C THR A 23 -45.34 49.00 -33.91
N ALA A 24 -44.30 48.17 -34.03
CA ALA A 24 -44.45 46.72 -33.96
C ALA A 24 -43.95 46.15 -32.63
N VAL A 25 -44.86 45.94 -31.68
CA VAL A 25 -44.60 45.07 -30.53
C VAL A 25 -44.88 43.63 -30.96
N PRO A 26 -43.88 42.73 -31.01
CA PRO A 26 -44.14 41.35 -31.36
C PRO A 26 -45.07 40.71 -30.33
N GLY A 27 -46.09 40.01 -30.81
CA GLY A 27 -47.07 39.36 -29.94
C GLY A 27 -46.40 38.35 -29.00
N LEU A 28 -46.97 38.16 -27.80
CA LEU A 28 -46.47 37.24 -26.76
C LEU A 28 -46.07 35.85 -27.28
N ARG A 29 -46.76 35.36 -28.31
CA ARG A 29 -46.51 34.05 -28.93
C ARG A 29 -45.15 33.97 -29.62
N VAL A 30 -44.70 35.05 -30.27
CA VAL A 30 -43.38 35.11 -30.91
C VAL A 30 -42.28 35.06 -29.86
N TRP A 31 -42.44 35.80 -28.75
CA TRP A 31 -41.53 35.75 -27.62
C TRP A 31 -41.47 34.37 -26.97
N ALA A 32 -42.63 33.74 -26.74
CA ALA A 32 -42.70 32.39 -26.18
C ALA A 32 -41.99 31.35 -27.09
N GLU A 33 -42.08 31.50 -28.41
CA GLU A 33 -41.38 30.63 -29.36
C GLU A 33 -39.85 30.85 -29.38
N ILE A 34 -39.39 32.09 -29.19
CA ILE A 34 -37.97 32.42 -29.08
C ILE A 34 -37.40 31.86 -27.78
N ASP A 35 -38.09 32.07 -26.66
CA ASP A 35 -37.67 31.61 -25.33
C ASP A 35 -37.55 30.08 -25.30
N LYS A 36 -38.54 29.38 -25.86
CA LYS A 36 -38.53 27.93 -26.01
C LYS A 36 -37.38 27.40 -26.88
N LYS A 37 -36.94 28.17 -27.89
CA LYS A 37 -35.80 27.80 -28.75
C LYS A 37 -34.45 28.03 -28.08
N LEU A 38 -34.35 28.97 -27.14
CA LEU A 38 -33.12 29.24 -26.39
C LEU A 38 -32.88 28.18 -25.31
N ASP A 39 -33.93 27.73 -24.61
CA ASP A 39 -33.82 26.71 -23.57
C ASP A 39 -33.45 25.31 -24.12
N ALA A 40 -33.90 24.99 -25.34
CA ALA A 40 -33.68 23.68 -25.96
C ALA A 40 -32.19 23.36 -26.23
N LYS A 41 -31.30 24.36 -26.24
CA LYS A 41 -29.86 24.18 -26.57
C LYS A 41 -29.00 23.83 -25.35
N LYS A 42 -29.50 24.00 -24.11
CA LYS A 42 -28.65 23.95 -22.90
C LYS A 42 -28.53 22.57 -22.24
N GLN A 43 -29.32 21.56 -22.62
CA GLN A 43 -29.42 20.32 -21.83
C GLN A 43 -28.88 19.02 -22.46
N ARG A 44 -28.21 19.06 -23.61
CA ARG A 44 -27.81 17.80 -24.30
C ARG A 44 -26.32 17.41 -24.28
N ARG A 45 -25.46 18.08 -23.51
CA ARG A 45 -24.01 17.74 -23.45
C ARG A 45 -23.54 16.95 -22.22
N LEU A 46 -24.42 16.58 -21.27
CA LEU A 46 -23.97 16.01 -19.99
C LEU A 46 -24.54 14.63 -19.65
N ARG A 47 -24.92 13.81 -20.63
CA ARG A 47 -25.51 12.48 -20.37
C ARG A 47 -24.67 11.28 -20.82
N TRP A 48 -23.54 11.52 -21.51
CA TRP A 48 -22.65 10.48 -22.04
C TRP A 48 -21.23 10.52 -21.41
N MET A 49 -20.99 11.46 -20.51
CA MET A 49 -19.72 11.62 -19.81
C MET A 49 -19.48 10.60 -18.66
N PRO A 50 -20.48 10.03 -17.95
CA PRO A 50 -20.17 9.11 -16.86
C PRO A 50 -19.66 7.73 -17.32
N LEU A 51 -19.91 7.32 -18.58
CA LEU A 51 -19.42 6.02 -19.07
C LEU A 51 -17.89 5.99 -19.28
N LYS A 52 -17.29 7.11 -19.68
CA LYS A 52 -15.83 7.16 -19.97
C LYS A 52 -14.99 7.12 -18.69
N ILE A 53 -15.50 7.67 -17.61
CA ILE A 53 -14.84 7.67 -16.29
C ILE A 53 -14.90 6.27 -15.68
N ALA A 54 -16.04 5.58 -15.79
CA ALA A 54 -16.17 4.19 -15.32
C ALA A 54 -15.23 3.23 -16.06
N ALA A 55 -15.08 3.40 -17.38
CA ALA A 55 -14.15 2.59 -18.17
C ALA A 55 -12.68 2.82 -17.77
N ALA A 56 -12.27 4.08 -17.56
CA ALA A 56 -10.91 4.39 -17.11
C ALA A 56 -10.64 3.85 -15.70
N ALA A 57 -11.60 3.98 -14.77
CA ALA A 57 -11.48 3.42 -13.42
C ALA A 57 -11.39 1.88 -13.43
N LEU A 58 -12.14 1.20 -14.30
CA LEU A 58 -12.05 -0.25 -14.48
C LEU A 58 -10.71 -0.68 -15.06
N VAL A 59 -10.16 0.04 -16.04
CA VAL A 59 -8.83 -0.24 -16.58
C VAL A 59 -7.75 -0.03 -15.51
N LEU A 60 -7.85 1.05 -14.73
CA LEU A 60 -6.89 1.35 -13.66
C LEU A 60 -6.99 0.32 -12.52
N LEU A 61 -8.20 -0.12 -12.17
CA LEU A 61 -8.41 -1.24 -11.24
C LEU A 61 -7.93 -2.57 -11.81
N ALA A 62 -8.12 -2.85 -13.10
CA ALA A 62 -7.67 -4.10 -13.72
C ALA A 62 -6.14 -4.15 -13.81
N VAL A 63 -5.49 -3.04 -14.18
CA VAL A 63 -4.03 -2.92 -14.18
C VAL A 63 -3.50 -2.97 -12.76
N GLY A 64 -4.12 -2.26 -11.82
CA GLY A 64 -3.78 -2.31 -10.40
C GLY A 64 -3.95 -3.70 -9.79
N ALA A 65 -5.01 -4.42 -10.15
CA ALA A 65 -5.28 -5.78 -9.70
C ALA A 65 -4.33 -6.79 -10.36
N LEU A 66 -3.97 -6.63 -11.64
CA LEU A 66 -2.99 -7.47 -12.31
C LEU A 66 -1.59 -7.28 -11.72
N LEU A 67 -1.15 -6.03 -11.56
CA LEU A 67 0.13 -5.72 -10.92
C LEU A 67 0.13 -6.17 -9.45
N GLY A 68 -0.92 -5.83 -8.70
CA GLY A 68 -1.09 -6.24 -7.30
C GLY A 68 -1.14 -7.76 -7.11
N ALA A 69 -1.79 -8.49 -8.01
CA ALA A 69 -1.79 -9.96 -7.97
C ALA A 69 -0.41 -10.53 -8.29
N GLN A 70 0.38 -9.93 -9.19
CA GLN A 70 1.76 -10.38 -9.43
C GLN A 70 2.68 -10.10 -8.24
N PHE A 71 2.44 -9.01 -7.48
CA PHE A 71 3.16 -8.74 -6.23
C PHE A 71 2.73 -9.68 -5.08
N ASN A 72 1.45 -10.02 -4.96
CA ASN A 72 0.94 -10.95 -3.92
C ASN A 72 1.16 -12.43 -4.24
N LYS A 73 1.31 -12.83 -5.50
CA LYS A 73 1.49 -14.24 -5.91
C LYS A 73 2.78 -14.88 -5.38
N ASN A 74 3.72 -14.10 -4.87
CA ASN A 74 4.95 -14.63 -4.29
C ASN A 74 4.77 -15.08 -2.83
N GLU A 75 3.63 -14.78 -2.19
CA GLU A 75 3.31 -15.32 -0.87
C GLU A 75 2.47 -16.58 -1.04
N ALA A 76 3.13 -17.69 -1.36
CA ALA A 76 2.56 -18.99 -1.07
C ALA A 76 2.19 -19.03 0.42
N PRO A 77 1.08 -19.68 0.82
CA PRO A 77 0.75 -19.83 2.23
C PRO A 77 1.98 -20.38 2.96
N PRO A 78 2.37 -19.80 4.10
CA PRO A 78 3.60 -20.17 4.77
C PRO A 78 3.55 -21.68 5.03
N ALA A 79 4.51 -22.39 4.45
CA ALA A 79 4.64 -23.81 4.70
C ALA A 79 4.81 -24.00 6.21
N SER A 80 4.17 -25.03 6.77
CA SER A 80 4.12 -25.27 8.21
C SER A 80 4.65 -26.67 8.53
N LEU A 81 5.51 -26.72 9.55
CA LEU A 81 6.01 -27.97 10.11
C LEU A 81 4.88 -28.75 10.78
N ALA A 82 3.99 -28.09 11.52
CA ALA A 82 2.87 -28.72 12.21
C ALA A 82 1.88 -29.42 11.28
N ALA A 83 1.78 -28.98 10.01
CA ALA A 83 0.94 -29.62 9.01
C ALA A 83 1.42 -31.04 8.65
N ILE A 84 2.72 -31.30 8.75
CA ILE A 84 3.33 -32.59 8.38
C ILE A 84 3.69 -33.40 9.63
N ALA A 85 4.13 -32.72 10.69
CA ALA A 85 4.59 -33.31 11.95
C ALA A 85 3.92 -32.57 13.14
N PRO A 86 2.69 -32.94 13.51
CA PRO A 86 1.86 -32.21 14.48
C PRO A 86 2.48 -32.15 15.88
N GLU A 87 3.36 -33.09 16.23
CA GLU A 87 4.09 -33.09 17.50
C GLU A 87 4.98 -31.84 17.70
N TYR A 88 5.32 -31.11 16.63
CA TYR A 88 6.12 -29.89 16.68
C TYR A 88 5.29 -28.60 16.69
N GLU A 89 3.96 -28.67 16.74
CA GLU A 89 3.06 -27.50 16.67
C GLU A 89 3.38 -26.44 17.74
N ALA A 90 3.58 -26.86 18.99
CA ALA A 90 3.89 -25.95 20.09
C ALA A 90 5.23 -25.21 19.87
N LEU A 91 6.22 -25.92 19.33
CA LEU A 91 7.54 -25.37 19.03
C LEU A 91 7.47 -24.37 17.87
N GLU A 92 6.78 -24.73 16.79
CA GLU A 92 6.55 -23.84 15.64
C GLU A 92 5.83 -22.55 16.07
N LYS A 93 4.78 -22.65 16.89
CA LYS A 93 4.10 -21.48 17.46
C LYS A 93 5.04 -20.58 18.26
N GLN A 94 5.99 -21.15 19.01
CA GLN A 94 6.96 -20.36 19.76
C GLN A 94 7.93 -19.61 18.83
N PHE A 95 8.44 -20.25 17.78
CA PHE A 95 9.31 -19.59 16.81
C PHE A 95 8.58 -18.50 16.05
N ASN A 96 7.36 -18.78 15.55
CA ASN A 96 6.56 -17.80 14.82
C ASN A 96 6.23 -16.57 15.68
N ARG A 97 5.93 -16.75 16.98
CA ARG A 97 5.75 -15.60 17.90
C ARG A 97 7.00 -14.74 18.01
N GLN A 98 8.19 -15.34 18.12
CA GLN A 98 9.45 -14.59 18.22
C GLN A 98 9.76 -13.85 16.92
N ILE A 99 9.57 -14.51 15.77
CA ILE A 99 9.75 -13.90 14.46
C ILE A 99 8.82 -12.70 14.29
N GLU A 100 7.53 -12.88 14.57
CA GLU A 100 6.51 -11.83 14.49
C GLU A 100 6.85 -10.64 15.38
N GLN A 101 7.21 -10.89 16.65
CA GLN A 101 7.66 -9.83 17.56
C GLN A 101 8.82 -9.04 16.97
N LYS A 102 9.87 -9.70 16.48
CA LYS A 102 11.04 -9.01 15.93
C LYS A 102 10.70 -8.23 14.65
N ILE A 103 9.85 -8.77 13.78
CA ILE A 103 9.36 -8.06 12.59
C ILE A 103 8.59 -6.80 12.99
N GLN A 104 7.74 -6.87 14.02
CA GLN A 104 7.00 -5.71 14.53
C GLN A 104 7.94 -4.64 15.10
N LEU A 105 9.01 -5.03 15.81
CA LEU A 105 10.03 -4.08 16.25
C LEU A 105 10.74 -3.42 15.06
N LEU A 106 11.00 -4.17 14.00
CA LEU A 106 11.65 -3.67 12.77
C LEU A 106 10.73 -2.78 11.91
N ALA A 107 9.42 -2.97 11.97
CA ALA A 107 8.45 -2.19 11.19
C ALA A 107 8.48 -0.67 11.51
N GLY A 108 8.98 -0.30 12.69
CA GLY A 108 9.23 1.10 13.07
C GLY A 108 10.42 1.75 12.37
N TYR A 109 11.24 0.97 11.65
CA TYR A 109 12.48 1.43 11.04
C TYR A 109 12.42 1.29 9.51
N HIS A 110 12.70 2.40 8.80
CA HIS A 110 12.50 2.54 7.34
C HIS A 110 13.69 2.08 6.48
N GLN A 111 14.46 1.10 6.93
CA GLN A 111 15.54 0.51 6.15
C GLN A 111 15.38 -1.00 6.24
N ASP A 112 15.37 -1.69 5.09
CA ASP A 112 16.11 -2.96 4.90
C ASP A 112 15.49 -3.85 3.79
N ASP A 113 15.63 -3.41 2.54
CA ASP A 113 15.33 -4.28 1.39
C ASP A 113 16.20 -5.55 1.38
N TYR A 114 17.44 -5.48 1.90
CA TYR A 114 18.35 -6.62 2.02
C TYR A 114 17.84 -7.71 2.97
N VAL A 115 17.22 -7.30 4.08
CA VAL A 115 16.72 -8.23 5.10
C VAL A 115 15.51 -8.97 4.58
N ARG A 116 14.67 -8.28 3.80
CA ARG A 116 13.54 -8.90 3.12
C ARG A 116 14.01 -9.98 2.14
N GLU A 117 15.06 -9.72 1.36
CA GLU A 117 15.60 -10.71 0.43
C GLU A 117 16.15 -11.94 1.15
N ASP A 118 16.87 -11.76 2.25
CA ASP A 118 17.45 -12.85 3.02
C ASP A 118 16.39 -13.67 3.78
N LEU A 119 15.34 -13.02 4.30
CA LEU A 119 14.17 -13.72 4.84
C LEU A 119 13.48 -14.56 3.76
N HIS A 120 13.26 -14.00 2.57
CA HIS A 120 12.68 -14.75 1.46
C HIS A 120 13.56 -15.94 1.03
N ARG A 121 14.90 -15.83 1.12
CA ARG A 121 15.79 -16.98 0.91
C ARG A 121 15.52 -18.08 1.95
N LEU A 122 15.44 -17.73 3.24
CA LEU A 122 15.16 -18.68 4.32
C LEU A 122 13.77 -19.32 4.18
N ASP A 123 12.76 -18.56 3.72
CA ASP A 123 11.41 -19.08 3.43
C ASP A 123 11.42 -20.13 2.33
N ARG A 124 12.13 -19.87 1.22
CA ARG A 124 12.25 -20.85 0.13
C ARG A 124 12.91 -22.14 0.60
N VAL A 125 14.00 -22.05 1.35
CA VAL A 125 14.67 -23.22 1.94
C VAL A 125 13.71 -24.01 2.83
N PHE A 126 12.89 -23.34 3.64
CA PHE A 126 11.92 -24.02 4.48
C PHE A 126 10.83 -24.73 3.67
N GLN A 127 10.35 -24.11 2.59
CA GLN A 127 9.39 -24.75 1.68
C GLN A 127 9.98 -25.99 1.00
N ASP A 128 11.27 -25.95 0.61
CA ASP A 128 11.99 -27.13 0.11
C ASP A 128 12.04 -28.22 1.19
N LEU A 129 12.40 -27.88 2.42
CA LEU A 129 12.45 -28.82 3.54
C LEU A 129 11.08 -29.44 3.86
N CYS A 130 9.99 -28.70 3.75
CA CYS A 130 8.64 -29.26 3.88
C CYS A 130 8.34 -30.31 2.81
N ARG A 131 8.72 -30.04 1.55
CA ARG A 131 8.55 -31.00 0.44
C ARG A 131 9.41 -32.25 0.64
N ASP A 132 10.64 -32.07 1.11
CA ASP A 132 11.53 -33.17 1.43
C ASP A 132 10.97 -34.01 2.59
N LEU A 133 10.43 -33.38 3.63
CA LEU A 133 9.87 -34.08 4.80
C LEU A 133 8.66 -34.95 4.44
N ASP A 134 7.79 -34.44 3.57
CA ASP A 134 6.58 -35.14 3.10
C ASP A 134 6.94 -36.45 2.36
N SER A 135 7.95 -36.37 1.49
CA SER A 135 8.42 -37.51 0.67
C SER A 135 9.50 -38.38 1.34
N ALA A 136 10.03 -37.99 2.50
CA ALA A 136 11.17 -38.66 3.13
C ALA A 136 10.84 -40.02 3.79
N PRO A 137 11.76 -41.00 3.70
CA PRO A 137 11.72 -42.21 4.51
C PRO A 137 11.84 -41.91 6.02
N LYS A 138 11.27 -42.77 6.87
CA LYS A 138 11.23 -42.58 8.34
C LYS A 138 12.61 -42.28 8.96
N GLY A 139 13.69 -42.90 8.46
CA GLY A 139 15.04 -42.70 8.98
C GLY A 139 15.66 -41.32 8.72
N THR A 140 15.16 -40.59 7.71
CA THR A 140 15.72 -39.27 7.32
C THR A 140 14.90 -38.10 7.87
N ARG A 141 13.64 -38.35 8.27
CA ARG A 141 12.71 -37.30 8.75
C ARG A 141 13.27 -36.49 9.91
N ALA A 142 13.86 -37.14 10.91
CA ALA A 142 14.43 -36.46 12.07
C ALA A 142 15.54 -35.45 11.69
N ARG A 143 16.32 -35.77 10.64
CA ARG A 143 17.34 -34.86 10.11
C ARG A 143 16.70 -33.66 9.41
N ILE A 144 15.65 -33.89 8.62
CA ILE A 144 14.95 -32.81 7.90
C ILE A 144 14.27 -31.87 8.90
N VAL A 145 13.60 -32.41 9.93
CA VAL A 145 13.01 -31.59 10.99
C VAL A 145 14.07 -30.75 11.71
N ARG A 146 15.26 -31.31 11.97
CA ARG A 146 16.36 -30.52 12.54
C ARG A 146 16.75 -29.34 11.65
N LEU A 147 16.87 -29.55 10.33
CA LEU A 147 17.16 -28.48 9.38
C LEU A 147 16.03 -27.42 9.34
N MET A 148 14.77 -27.83 9.53
CA MET A 148 13.65 -26.89 9.63
C MET A 148 13.71 -26.05 10.91
N ILE A 149 14.10 -26.65 12.04
CA ILE A 149 14.34 -25.93 13.29
C ILE A 149 15.53 -24.96 13.13
N GLU A 150 16.63 -25.41 12.54
CA GLU A 150 17.79 -24.54 12.24
C GLU A 150 17.38 -23.36 11.35
N ASN A 151 16.52 -23.58 10.36
CA ASN A 151 15.98 -22.50 9.53
C ASN A 151 15.18 -21.47 10.33
N TYR A 152 14.35 -21.91 11.30
CA TYR A 152 13.66 -20.99 12.20
C TYR A 152 14.63 -20.17 13.05
N GLU A 153 15.67 -20.81 13.60
CA GLU A 153 16.70 -20.12 14.36
C GLU A 153 17.47 -19.11 13.50
N ASP A 154 17.79 -19.44 12.25
CA ASP A 154 18.46 -18.54 11.32
C ASP A 154 17.65 -17.29 11.03
N ARG A 155 16.33 -17.42 10.85
CA ARG A 155 15.43 -16.25 10.70
C ARG A 155 15.50 -15.36 11.93
N ILE A 156 15.44 -15.94 13.12
CA ILE A 156 15.52 -15.21 14.39
C ILE A 156 16.86 -14.49 14.51
N ARG A 157 17.98 -15.18 14.25
CA ARG A 157 19.33 -14.60 14.28
C ARG A 157 19.52 -13.47 13.28
N LEU A 158 18.96 -13.62 12.07
CA LEU A 158 18.97 -12.56 11.06
C LEU A 158 18.23 -11.33 11.58
N LEU A 159 16.98 -11.50 12.03
CA LEU A 159 16.16 -10.40 12.56
C LEU A 159 16.82 -9.72 13.77
N GLU A 160 17.49 -10.48 14.64
CA GLU A 160 18.26 -9.94 15.78
C GLU A 160 19.40 -9.04 15.34
N ARG A 161 20.24 -9.52 14.40
CA ARG A 161 21.36 -8.74 13.88
C ARG A 161 20.91 -7.44 13.23
N VAL A 162 19.79 -7.49 12.52
CA VAL A 162 19.20 -6.34 11.86
C VAL A 162 18.70 -5.35 12.90
N LEU A 163 17.94 -5.84 13.88
CA LEU A 163 17.43 -5.02 14.96
C LEU A 163 18.55 -4.35 15.75
N GLU A 164 19.63 -5.08 16.06
CA GLU A 164 20.83 -4.54 16.72
C GLU A 164 21.48 -3.43 15.88
N LYS A 165 21.66 -3.66 14.58
CA LYS A 165 22.26 -2.66 13.66
C LYS A 165 21.40 -1.40 13.58
N VAL A 166 20.09 -1.56 13.52
CA VAL A 166 19.12 -0.47 13.41
C VAL A 166 19.01 0.31 14.72
N GLN A 167 19.01 -0.36 15.88
CA GLN A 167 19.05 0.30 17.18
C GLN A 167 20.37 1.04 17.43
N SER A 168 21.49 0.46 17.01
CA SER A 168 22.82 1.09 17.13
C SER A 168 22.97 2.31 16.22
N ALA A 169 22.20 2.37 15.13
CA ALA A 169 22.18 3.51 14.21
C ALA A 169 21.21 4.62 14.66
N ASP A 170 20.37 4.38 15.67
CA ASP A 170 19.48 5.39 16.25
C ASP A 170 20.25 6.28 17.25
N PRO A 171 20.46 7.59 16.96
CA PRO A 171 21.22 8.48 17.82
C PRO A 171 20.56 8.78 19.18
N ASN A 172 19.32 8.32 19.42
CA ASN A 172 18.63 8.47 20.69
C ASN A 172 18.62 7.19 21.56
N HIS A 173 19.31 6.12 21.17
CA HIS A 173 19.38 4.92 22.01
C HIS A 173 20.34 5.13 23.19
N PRO A 174 19.88 5.09 24.46
CA PRO A 174 20.79 5.13 25.60
C PRO A 174 21.64 3.85 25.56
N SER A 175 22.95 4.02 25.42
CA SER A 175 23.94 2.96 25.56
C SER A 175 23.60 2.13 26.79
N LYS A 176 23.37 0.83 26.57
CA LYS A 176 23.18 -0.17 27.63
C LYS A 176 24.21 0.08 28.73
N PRO A 177 23.82 0.23 30.02
CA PRO A 177 24.78 0.41 31.10
C PRO A 177 25.76 -0.76 31.08
N GLU A 178 27.04 -0.43 31.05
CA GLU A 178 28.12 -1.35 31.35
C GLU A 178 27.74 -2.13 32.60
N GLU A 179 27.68 -3.45 32.47
CA GLU A 179 27.55 -4.38 33.57
C GLU A 179 28.73 -4.12 34.51
N GLU A 180 28.46 -3.32 35.55
CA GLU A 180 29.38 -3.03 36.64
C GLU A 180 29.99 -4.34 37.10
N ALA A 181 31.32 -4.39 37.03
CA ALA A 181 32.15 -5.38 37.67
C ALA A 181 31.72 -5.53 39.14
N SER A 182 30.94 -6.56 39.43
CA SER A 182 30.60 -6.93 40.79
C SER A 182 31.87 -7.49 41.45
N PRO A 183 32.35 -6.95 42.58
CA PRO A 183 33.54 -7.45 43.24
C PRO A 183 33.27 -8.85 43.77
N ILE A 184 34.14 -9.78 43.39
CA ILE A 184 34.25 -11.14 43.94
C ILE A 184 34.41 -11.01 45.45
N ASN A 185 33.37 -11.30 46.22
CA ASN A 185 33.45 -11.45 47.67
C ASN A 185 33.70 -12.94 48.00
N PRO A 186 34.86 -13.30 48.57
CA PRO A 186 35.19 -14.68 48.87
C PRO A 186 34.63 -15.03 50.25
N GLN A 187 33.41 -15.54 50.31
CA GLN A 187 32.94 -16.25 51.50
C GLN A 187 33.01 -17.76 51.25
N ARG A 188 34.12 -18.30 51.78
CA ARG A 188 34.37 -19.72 52.00
C ARG A 188 33.13 -20.36 52.64
N HIS A 189 32.57 -21.36 51.98
CA HIS A 189 31.91 -22.43 52.71
C HIS A 189 32.98 -23.42 53.14
N GLU A 190 33.40 -23.31 54.41
CA GLU A 190 34.01 -24.44 55.10
C GLU A 190 32.97 -25.55 55.20
N VAL A 191 33.24 -26.67 54.53
CA VAL A 191 32.58 -27.94 54.82
C VAL A 191 33.38 -28.58 55.95
N SER A 192 32.85 -28.51 57.16
CA SER A 192 33.29 -29.34 58.29
C SER A 192 32.46 -30.62 58.32
N LEU A 193 33.20 -31.74 58.27
CA LEU A 193 32.90 -33.12 58.71
C LEU A 193 31.60 -33.79 58.22
#